data_AF-E7FTK1-F1
#
_entry.id   AF-E7FTK1-F1
#
_cell.length_a   1.000
_cell.length_b   1.000
_cell.length_c   1.000
_cell.angle_alpha   90.00
_cell.angle_beta   90.00
_cell.angle_gamma   90.00
#
_symmetry.space_group_name_H-M   'P 1'
#
loop_
_entity.id
_entity.type
_entity.pdbx_description
1 polymer ?
#
loop_
_entity_poly.entity_id
_entity_poly.type
_entity_poly.pdbx_seq_one_letter_code
_entity_poly.pdbx_strand_id
1 'polypeptide(L)'
;MKKCKICKILLVILAIFLCVAFYELLGICVAYKKQPEVSNTTKKETKNGSWNECSENTERAIIIEKNPEALLQRVRLIKNAKKEIILSTFAFQSDESGKLILGALHDAADRGVHIRLLVDGMKS
;
A
#
# COMPACT_ATOMS: atom_id res chain seq x y z
N MET A 1 24.96 -46.41 20.78
CA MET A 1 25.81 -45.20 20.56
C MET A 1 25.39 -44.29 19.39
N LYS A 2 24.89 -44.81 18.24
CA LYS A 2 24.52 -43.98 17.06
C LYS A 2 23.33 -43.03 17.30
N LYS A 3 22.26 -43.47 17.98
CA LYS A 3 21.06 -42.64 18.30
C LYS A 3 21.40 -41.39 19.12
N CYS A 4 22.32 -41.49 20.08
CA CYS A 4 22.73 -40.36 20.93
C CYS A 4 23.52 -39.29 20.15
N LYS A 5 24.30 -39.68 19.11
CA LYS A 5 24.98 -38.73 18.21
C LYS A 5 23.99 -37.96 17.33
N ILE A 6 22.93 -38.63 16.85
CA ILE A 6 21.87 -38.00 16.04
C ILE A 6 21.06 -36.99 16.87
N CYS A 7 20.67 -37.34 18.11
CA CYS A 7 20.01 -36.38 19.01
C CYS A 7 20.87 -35.14 19.28
N LYS A 8 22.19 -35.29 19.44
CA LYS A 8 23.10 -34.14 19.61
C LYS A 8 23.12 -33.24 18.38
N ILE A 9 23.16 -33.82 17.17
CA ILE A 9 23.13 -33.04 15.92
C ILE A 9 21.79 -32.28 15.79
N LEU A 10 20.67 -32.93 16.07
CA LEU A 10 19.35 -32.28 16.03
C LEU A 10 19.23 -31.14 17.04
N LEU A 11 19.78 -31.29 18.25
CA LEU A 11 19.83 -30.22 19.24
C LEU A 11 20.68 -29.03 18.79
N VAL A 12 21.80 -29.27 18.11
CA VAL A 12 22.64 -28.20 17.55
C VAL A 12 21.90 -27.45 16.44
N ILE A 13 21.24 -28.17 15.53
CA ILE A 13 20.43 -27.56 14.46
C ILE A 13 19.29 -26.72 15.06
N LEU A 14 18.59 -27.24 16.07
CA LEU A 14 17.53 -26.52 16.76
C LEU A 14 18.08 -25.25 17.44
N ALA A 15 19.24 -25.34 18.09
CA ALA A 15 19.89 -24.20 18.73
C ALA A 15 20.25 -23.11 17.71
N ILE A 16 20.78 -23.47 16.54
CA ILE A 16 21.07 -22.52 15.45
C ILE A 16 19.78 -21.83 14.99
N PHE A 17 18.70 -22.59 14.76
CA PHE A 17 17.40 -22.03 14.38
C PHE A 17 16.87 -21.04 15.44
N LEU A 18 16.97 -21.40 16.72
CA LEU A 18 16.55 -20.52 17.83
C LEU A 18 17.42 -19.27 17.91
N CYS A 19 18.73 -19.37 17.70
CA CYS A 19 19.61 -18.20 17.64
C CYS A 19 19.26 -17.25 16.50
N VAL A 20 18.96 -17.77 15.31
CA VAL A 20 18.52 -16.96 14.16
C VAL A 20 17.17 -16.30 14.47
N ALA A 21 16.18 -17.05 14.97
CA ALA A 21 14.88 -16.50 15.34
C ALA A 21 14.99 -15.41 16.41
N PHE A 22 15.87 -15.60 17.40
CA PHE A 22 16.11 -14.60 18.44
C PHE A 22 16.82 -13.35 17.90
N TYR A 23 17.77 -13.51 16.98
CA TYR A 23 18.42 -12.40 16.30
C TYR A 23 17.42 -11.54 15.52
N GLU A 24 16.53 -12.16 14.74
CA GLU A 24 15.47 -11.46 13.99
C GLU A 24 14.52 -10.72 14.94
N LEU A 25 14.09 -11.37 16.03
CA LEU A 25 13.20 -10.75 17.03
C LEU A 25 13.86 -9.51 17.67
N LEU A 26 15.13 -9.62 18.05
CA LEU A 26 15.89 -8.49 18.58
C LEU A 26 16.04 -7.36 17.55
N GLY A 27 16.30 -7.71 16.28
CA GLY A 27 16.39 -6.74 15.18
C GLY A 27 15.11 -5.92 15.03
N ILE A 28 13.95 -6.59 15.03
CA ILE A 28 12.63 -5.94 14.99
C ILE A 28 12.46 -5.03 16.20
N CYS A 29 12.70 -5.54 17.41
CA CYS A 29 12.56 -4.74 18.63
C CYS A 29 13.45 -3.49 18.61
N VAL A 30 14.71 -3.61 18.18
CA VAL A 30 15.65 -2.47 18.11
C VAL A 30 15.23 -1.46 17.06
N ALA A 31 14.83 -1.91 15.86
CA ALA A 31 14.42 -1.05 14.76
C ALA A 31 13.19 -0.20 15.12
N TYR A 32 12.23 -0.76 15.87
CA TYR A 32 11.00 -0.06 16.25
C TYR A 32 11.04 0.55 17.66
N LYS A 33 12.11 0.35 18.45
CA LYS A 33 12.21 0.91 19.81
C LYS A 33 12.20 2.44 19.83
N LYS A 34 12.79 3.07 18.80
CA LYS A 34 12.98 4.53 18.76
C LYS A 34 12.27 5.12 17.55
N GLN A 35 10.95 5.12 17.60
CA GLN A 35 10.16 5.92 16.67
C GLN A 35 10.27 7.40 17.05
N PRO A 36 10.41 8.31 16.08
CA PRO A 36 10.38 9.74 16.36
C PRO A 36 9.02 10.10 16.96
N GLU A 37 9.02 10.69 18.14
CA GLU A 37 7.79 11.24 18.71
C GLU A 37 7.38 12.48 17.92
N VAL A 38 6.08 12.58 17.61
CA VAL A 38 5.53 13.79 16.99
C VAL A 38 5.69 14.94 17.98
N SER A 39 6.34 16.03 17.54
CA SER A 39 6.59 17.20 18.39
C SER A 39 5.28 17.82 18.88
N ASN A 40 5.34 18.45 20.05
CA ASN A 40 4.18 19.15 20.62
C ASN A 40 3.73 20.33 19.74
N THR A 41 4.62 20.91 18.94
CA THR A 41 4.28 21.96 17.96
C THR A 41 3.43 21.37 16.82
N THR A 42 3.84 20.26 16.23
CA THR A 42 3.08 19.60 15.15
C THR A 42 1.73 19.11 15.65
N LYS A 43 1.64 18.55 16.86
CA LYS A 43 0.35 18.15 17.46
C LYS A 43 -0.60 19.33 17.66
N LYS A 44 -0.08 20.52 17.97
CA LYS A 44 -0.87 21.74 18.21
C LYS A 44 -1.28 22.43 16.89
N GLU A 45 -0.40 22.42 15.90
CA GLU A 45 -0.64 22.98 14.57
C GLU A 45 -1.57 22.10 13.72
N THR A 46 -1.51 20.78 13.93
CA THR A 46 -2.38 19.81 13.25
C THR A 46 -3.79 19.91 13.81
N LYS A 47 -4.59 20.83 13.27
CA LYS A 47 -6.02 20.94 13.56
C LYS A 47 -6.80 19.84 12.85
N ASN A 48 -6.73 18.59 13.33
CA ASN A 48 -7.47 17.45 12.74
C ASN A 48 -8.96 17.76 12.52
N GLY A 49 -9.57 18.59 13.38
CA GLY A 49 -10.97 19.00 13.26
C GLY A 49 -11.29 19.91 12.06
N SER A 50 -10.32 20.68 11.55
CA SER A 50 -10.56 21.62 10.44
C SER A 50 -10.38 21.00 9.06
N TRP A 51 -9.93 19.75 8.96
CA TRP A 51 -9.69 19.09 7.66
C TRP A 51 -11.00 18.87 6.87
N ASN A 52 -12.13 18.86 7.59
CA ASN A 52 -13.46 18.77 7.01
C ASN A 52 -14.19 20.13 6.94
N GLU A 53 -13.57 21.23 7.43
CA GLU A 53 -14.17 22.56 7.32
C GLU A 53 -14.20 22.99 5.85
N CYS A 54 -15.33 23.54 5.42
CA CYS A 54 -15.44 24.17 4.10
C CYS A 54 -14.55 25.42 4.09
N SER A 55 -13.35 25.29 3.53
CA SER A 55 -12.54 26.43 3.13
C SER A 55 -13.06 27.03 1.83
N GLU A 56 -12.70 28.29 1.51
CA GLU A 56 -12.96 28.86 0.17
C GLU A 56 -12.28 28.07 -0.96
N ASN A 57 -11.25 27.27 -0.65
CA ASN A 57 -10.63 26.36 -1.61
C ASN A 57 -11.60 25.22 -1.95
N THR A 58 -11.78 24.98 -3.25
CA THR A 58 -12.60 23.88 -3.80
C THR A 58 -11.94 22.51 -3.67
N GLU A 59 -10.65 22.45 -3.36
CA GLU A 59 -9.92 21.20 -3.17
C GLU A 59 -10.37 20.48 -1.91
N ARG A 60 -10.64 19.18 -2.05
CA ARG A 60 -11.07 18.31 -0.97
C ARG A 60 -10.21 17.05 -0.97
N ALA A 61 -9.82 16.61 0.22
CA ALA A 61 -9.12 15.36 0.44
C ALA A 61 -9.95 14.46 1.36
N ILE A 62 -9.85 13.15 1.14
CA ILE A 62 -10.44 12.14 2.01
C ILE A 62 -9.43 11.00 2.18
N ILE A 63 -9.29 10.51 3.41
CA ILE A 63 -8.48 9.33 3.71
C ILE A 63 -9.33 8.10 3.40
N ILE A 64 -8.78 7.17 2.62
CA ILE A 64 -9.41 5.88 2.30
C ILE A 64 -8.52 4.79 2.87
N GLU A 65 -9.02 4.09 3.88
CA GLU A 65 -8.24 3.10 4.63
C GLU A 65 -8.32 1.69 4.03
N LYS A 66 -9.38 1.40 3.24
CA LYS A 66 -9.66 0.05 2.75
C LYS A 66 -9.49 -0.06 1.23
N ASN A 67 -8.89 -1.16 0.80
CA ASN A 67 -8.63 -1.44 -0.61
C ASN A 67 -9.89 -1.45 -1.51
N PRO A 68 -11.03 -2.09 -1.12
CA PRO A 68 -12.23 -2.08 -1.94
C PRO A 68 -12.82 -0.68 -2.15
N GLU A 69 -12.79 0.16 -1.12
CA GLU A 69 -13.25 1.55 -1.19
C GLU A 69 -12.34 2.35 -2.12
N ALA A 70 -11.02 2.13 -2.04
CA ALA A 70 -10.06 2.80 -2.91
C ALA A 70 -10.27 2.42 -4.38
N LEU A 71 -10.54 1.14 -4.69
CA LEU A 71 -10.90 0.68 -6.04
C LEU A 71 -12.17 1.37 -6.53
N LEU A 72 -13.22 1.40 -5.70
CA LEU A 72 -14.49 2.05 -6.03
C LEU A 72 -14.31 3.54 -6.35
N GLN A 73 -13.53 4.28 -5.56
CA GLN A 73 -13.28 5.70 -5.82
C GLN A 73 -12.48 5.92 -7.12
N ARG A 74 -11.49 5.07 -7.43
CA ARG A 74 -10.76 5.15 -8.71
C ARG A 74 -11.70 4.95 -9.91
N VAL A 75 -12.60 3.96 -9.85
CA VAL A 75 -13.62 3.75 -10.89
C VAL A 75 -14.55 4.97 -11.00
N ARG A 76 -15.00 5.55 -9.88
CA ARG A 76 -15.82 6.77 -9.89
C ARG A 76 -15.10 7.96 -10.53
N LEU A 77 -13.82 8.15 -10.24
CA LEU A 77 -13.01 9.20 -10.86
C LEU A 77 -12.91 9.02 -12.38
N ILE A 78 -12.60 7.80 -12.83
CA ILE A 78 -12.53 7.46 -14.26
C ILE A 78 -13.87 7.70 -14.96
N LYS A 79 -14.98 7.22 -14.38
CA LYS A 79 -16.32 7.38 -14.97
C LYS A 79 -16.78 8.84 -15.06
N ASN A 80 -16.30 9.71 -14.17
CA ASN A 80 -16.66 11.12 -14.18
C ASN A 80 -15.71 12.01 -14.99
N ALA A 81 -14.55 11.49 -15.42
CA ALA A 81 -13.59 12.23 -16.23
C ALA A 81 -14.23 12.74 -17.53
N LYS A 82 -13.89 13.98 -17.90
CA LYS A 82 -14.49 14.68 -19.06
C LYS A 82 -13.51 15.01 -20.18
N LYS A 83 -12.20 15.04 -19.91
CA LYS A 83 -11.20 15.52 -20.86
C LYS A 83 -10.01 14.58 -20.97
N GLU A 84 -9.38 14.26 -19.85
CA GLU A 84 -8.14 13.49 -19.84
C GLU A 84 -8.05 12.59 -18.59
N ILE A 85 -7.42 11.42 -18.76
CA ILE A 85 -6.96 10.55 -17.68
C ILE A 85 -5.49 10.22 -17.92
N ILE A 86 -4.66 10.47 -16.91
CA ILE A 86 -3.28 10.00 -16.85
C ILE A 86 -3.20 8.99 -15.73
N LEU A 87 -2.94 7.73 -16.05
CA LEU A 87 -2.77 6.67 -15.06
C LEU A 87 -1.33 6.18 -15.10
N SER A 88 -0.64 6.31 -13.97
CA SER A 88 0.68 5.72 -13.74
C SER A 88 0.57 4.75 -12.59
N THR A 89 0.93 3.49 -12.81
CA THR A 89 0.88 2.45 -11.77
C THR A 89 1.96 1.41 -11.99
N PHE A 90 2.51 0.89 -10.89
CA PHE A 90 3.49 -0.19 -10.93
C PHE A 90 2.84 -1.52 -11.33
N ALA A 91 1.76 -1.92 -10.64
CA ALA A 91 1.06 -3.16 -10.91
C ALA A 91 -0.24 -2.91 -11.68
N PHE A 92 -0.34 -3.47 -12.89
CA PHE A 92 -1.58 -3.51 -13.66
C PHE A 92 -1.78 -4.90 -14.26
N GLN A 93 -2.61 -5.71 -13.60
CA GLN A 93 -2.80 -7.13 -13.93
C GLN A 93 -4.17 -7.38 -14.55
N SER A 94 -4.32 -8.50 -15.26
CA SER A 94 -5.60 -8.92 -15.85
C SER A 94 -6.53 -9.65 -14.86
N ASP A 95 -6.48 -9.27 -13.58
CA ASP A 95 -7.37 -9.79 -12.53
C ASP A 95 -8.72 -9.06 -12.51
N GLU A 96 -9.58 -9.37 -11.55
CA GLU A 96 -10.89 -8.72 -11.42
C GLU A 96 -10.79 -7.19 -11.30
N SER A 97 -9.87 -6.71 -10.47
CA SER A 97 -9.69 -5.27 -10.24
C SER A 97 -9.13 -4.55 -11.47
N GLY A 98 -8.17 -5.15 -12.16
CA GLY A 98 -7.58 -4.62 -13.37
C GLY A 98 -8.57 -4.62 -14.54
N LYS A 99 -9.41 -5.66 -14.67
CA LYS A 99 -10.50 -5.69 -15.65
C LYS A 99 -11.54 -4.59 -15.38
N LEU A 100 -11.90 -4.34 -14.13
CA LEU A 100 -12.80 -3.25 -13.75
C LEU A 100 -12.23 -1.88 -14.13
N ILE A 101 -10.96 -1.64 -13.83
CA ILE A 101 -10.27 -0.38 -14.21
C ILE A 101 -10.17 -0.27 -15.73
N LEU A 102 -9.76 -1.32 -16.44
CA LEU A 102 -9.64 -1.33 -17.89
C LEU A 102 -10.98 -1.08 -18.57
N GLY A 103 -12.07 -1.71 -18.10
CA GLY A 103 -13.41 -1.47 -18.60
C GLY A 103 -13.89 -0.03 -18.38
N ALA A 104 -13.60 0.54 -17.20
CA ALA A 104 -13.93 1.96 -16.93
C ALA A 104 -13.12 2.92 -17.80
N LEU A 105 -11.84 2.62 -18.05
CA LEU A 105 -10.99 3.40 -18.96
C LEU A 105 -11.49 3.28 -20.39
N HIS A 106 -11.87 2.09 -20.84
CA HIS A 106 -12.43 1.87 -22.17
C HIS A 106 -13.72 2.69 -22.38
N ASP A 107 -14.66 2.62 -21.43
CA ASP A 107 -15.88 3.44 -21.44
C ASP A 107 -15.57 4.95 -21.42
N ALA A 108 -14.50 5.38 -20.74
CA ALA A 108 -14.04 6.77 -20.80
C ALA A 108 -13.49 7.17 -22.18
N ALA A 109 -12.71 6.30 -22.83
CA ALA A 109 -12.21 6.52 -24.17
C ALA A 109 -13.35 6.63 -25.19
N ASP A 110 -14.39 5.79 -25.07
CA ASP A 110 -15.59 5.85 -25.93
C ASP A 110 -16.34 7.18 -25.80
N ARG A 111 -16.30 7.81 -24.62
CA ARG A 111 -16.81 9.18 -24.40
C ARG A 111 -15.90 10.30 -24.96
N GLY A 112 -14.75 9.95 -25.54
CA GLY A 112 -13.77 10.90 -26.07
C GLY A 112 -12.78 11.45 -25.04
N VAL A 113 -12.66 10.83 -23.86
CA VAL A 113 -11.64 11.20 -22.87
C VAL A 113 -10.27 10.72 -23.37
N HIS A 114 -9.27 11.61 -23.38
CA HIS A 114 -7.91 11.24 -23.76
C HIS A 114 -7.22 10.44 -22.65
N ILE A 115 -6.71 9.26 -22.95
CA ILE A 115 -6.12 8.36 -21.95
C ILE A 115 -4.63 8.17 -22.23
N ARG A 116 -3.80 8.42 -21.21
CA ARG A 116 -2.39 8.05 -21.17
C ARG A 116 -2.15 7.06 -20.05
N LEU A 117 -1.55 5.93 -20.38
CA LEU A 117 -1.26 4.86 -19.45
C LEU A 117 0.25 4.62 -19.39
N LEU A 118 0.84 4.70 -18.21
CA LEU A 118 2.22 4.32 -17.92
C LEU A 118 2.17 3.15 -16.93
N VAL A 119 2.61 1.98 -17.38
CA VAL A 119 2.63 0.74 -16.58
C VAL A 119 4.00 0.11 -16.62
N ASP A 120 4.35 -0.61 -15.56
CA ASP A 120 5.53 -1.47 -15.61
C ASP A 120 5.28 -2.64 -16.58
N GLY A 121 6.20 -2.81 -17.53
CA GLY A 121 6.17 -3.90 -18.51
C GLY A 121 6.78 -5.20 -18.00
N MET A 122 7.43 -5.17 -16.84
CA MET A 122 7.97 -6.37 -16.21
C MET A 122 6.84 -7.17 -15.55
N LYS A 123 6.72 -8.44 -15.92
CA LYS A 123 5.77 -9.36 -15.28
C LYS A 123 6.21 -9.59 -13.83
N SER A 124 5.35 -9.23 -12.89
CA SER A 124 5.30 -9.84 -11.55
C SER A 124 4.35 -11.03 -11.62
#